data_AF-A0A1Q9P6C2-F1
#
_entry.id   AF-A0A1Q9P6C2-F1
#
_cell.length_a   1.000
_cell.length_b   1.000
_cell.length_c   1.000
_cell.angle_alpha   90.00
_cell.angle_beta   90.00
_cell.angle_gamma   90.00
#
_symmetry.space_group_name_H-M   'P 1'
#
loop_
_entity.id
_entity.type
_entity.pdbx_description
1 polymer ?
#
loop_
_entity_poly.entity_id
_entity_poly.type
_entity_poly.pdbx_seq_one_letter_code
_entity_poly.pdbx_strand_id
1 'polypeptide(L)'
;MGKLEDDVKNIKEQVEELQKLVNNMSFNVIRIMGTLEKGVVPSADGDSEGIVGSVSVDLGPLEDKIERLEQSMSTKEDLVQIKEQIDNLVSEKIQKAEEMQERASNLLDKGMELVELEATLAEIKSLLEERILGDDAEAKGE
;
A
#
# COMPACT_ATOMS: atom_id res chain seq x y z
N MET A 1 51.21 3.80 -3.34
CA MET A 1 50.06 3.95 -2.42
C MET A 1 48.83 3.20 -2.92
N GLY A 2 48.42 3.33 -4.19
CA GLY A 2 47.19 2.66 -4.71
C GLY A 2 47.07 1.14 -4.50
N LYS A 3 48.15 0.35 -4.71
CA LYS A 3 48.09 -1.12 -4.49
C LYS A 3 47.73 -1.51 -3.05
N LEU A 4 48.20 -0.74 -2.07
CA LEU A 4 47.94 -1.02 -0.66
C LEU A 4 46.48 -0.71 -0.30
N GLU A 5 45.88 0.31 -0.93
CA GLU A 5 44.47 0.65 -0.75
C GLU A 5 43.55 -0.40 -1.39
N ASP A 6 43.91 -0.90 -2.58
CA ASP A 6 43.19 -1.99 -3.25
C ASP A 6 43.24 -3.29 -2.42
N ASP A 7 44.42 -3.63 -1.87
CA ASP A 7 44.58 -4.80 -1.00
C ASP A 7 43.75 -4.67 0.29
N VAL A 8 43.72 -3.49 0.92
CA VAL A 8 42.91 -3.23 2.13
C VAL A 8 41.41 -3.34 1.83
N LYS A 9 40.97 -2.84 0.67
CA LYS A 9 39.56 -2.95 0.25
C LYS A 9 39.16 -4.41 0.02
N ASN A 10 40.01 -5.17 -0.66
CA ASN A 10 39.78 -6.59 -0.92
C ASN A 10 39.73 -7.41 0.39
N ILE A 11 40.63 -7.13 1.33
CA ILE A 11 40.60 -7.74 2.67
C ILE A 11 39.29 -7.42 3.39
N LYS A 12 38.80 -6.18 3.30
CA LYS A 12 37.55 -5.79 3.94
C LYS A 12 36.35 -6.56 3.37
N GLU A 13 36.28 -6.70 2.04
CA GLU A 13 35.23 -7.48 1.37
C GLU A 13 35.28 -8.96 1.80
N GLN A 14 36.48 -9.56 1.86
CA GLN A 14 36.67 -10.94 2.35
C GLN A 14 36.27 -11.09 3.82
N VAL A 15 36.57 -10.11 4.67
CA VAL A 15 36.19 -10.11 6.09
C VAL A 15 34.65 -10.05 6.23
N GLU A 16 33.97 -9.24 5.42
CA GLU A 16 32.50 -9.19 5.41
C GLU A 16 31.88 -10.51 4.96
N GLU A 17 32.46 -11.18 3.96
CA GLU A 17 32.01 -12.52 3.52
C GLU A 17 32.24 -13.59 4.59
N LEU A 18 33.41 -13.60 5.22
CA LEU A 18 33.71 -14.50 6.34
C LEU A 18 32.75 -14.27 7.51
N GLN A 19 32.43 -13.01 7.82
CA GLN A 19 31.50 -12.66 8.88
C GLN A 19 30.09 -13.19 8.57
N LYS A 20 29.63 -13.12 7.31
CA LYS A 20 28.37 -13.75 6.86
C LYS A 20 28.42 -15.28 6.99
N LEU A 21 29.52 -15.92 6.58
CA LEU A 21 29.68 -17.36 6.67
C LEU A 21 29.65 -17.85 8.13
N VAL A 22 30.39 -17.19 9.02
CA VAL A 22 30.41 -17.48 10.46
C VAL A 22 29.02 -17.31 11.07
N ASN A 23 28.30 -16.24 10.74
CA ASN A 23 26.93 -16.03 11.22
C ASN A 23 25.97 -17.16 10.78
N ASN A 24 26.11 -17.66 9.54
CA ASN A 24 25.34 -18.79 9.05
C ASN A 24 25.71 -20.09 9.75
N MET A 25 27.00 -20.33 10.03
CA MET A 25 27.46 -21.49 10.78
C MET A 25 26.93 -21.47 12.22
N SER A 26 26.97 -20.34 12.91
CA SER A 26 26.40 -20.20 14.25
C SER A 26 24.91 -20.55 14.27
N PHE A 27 24.14 -20.06 13.29
CA PHE A 27 22.73 -20.42 13.17
C PHE A 27 22.50 -21.92 12.93
N ASN A 28 23.30 -22.54 12.06
CA ASN A 28 23.22 -23.97 11.79
C ASN A 28 23.60 -24.81 13.01
N VAL A 29 24.60 -24.38 13.80
CA VAL A 29 25.00 -25.04 15.05
C VAL A 29 23.88 -24.95 16.08
N ILE A 30 23.26 -23.79 16.27
CA ILE A 30 22.09 -23.62 17.16
C ILE A 30 20.95 -24.55 16.74
N ARG A 31 20.67 -24.65 15.44
CA ARG A 31 19.63 -25.55 14.91
C ARG A 31 19.95 -27.02 15.16
N ILE A 32 21.20 -27.44 14.91
CA ILE A 32 21.66 -28.81 15.15
C ILE A 32 21.59 -29.13 16.65
N MET A 33 22.01 -28.23 17.53
CA MET A 33 21.92 -28.39 18.98
C MET A 33 20.47 -28.50 19.46
N GLY A 34 19.58 -27.64 18.97
CA GLY A 34 18.15 -27.73 19.29
C GLY A 34 17.49 -29.02 18.77
N THR A 35 18.04 -29.66 17.74
CA THR A 35 17.60 -30.98 17.26
C THR A 35 18.23 -32.14 18.03
N LEU A 36 19.46 -31.98 18.53
CA LEU A 36 20.15 -32.95 19.39
C LEU A 36 19.52 -33.02 20.79
N GLU A 37 19.18 -31.87 21.39
CA GLU A 37 18.44 -31.80 22.67
C GLU A 37 17.06 -32.45 22.59
N LYS A 38 16.43 -32.47 21.40
CA LYS A 38 15.11 -33.06 21.18
C LYS A 38 15.14 -34.56 20.83
N GLY A 39 16.30 -35.20 20.81
CA GLY A 39 16.41 -36.66 20.75
C GLY A 39 15.90 -37.29 19.45
N VAL A 40 16.49 -36.92 18.30
CA VAL A 40 16.37 -37.74 17.08
C VAL A 40 17.76 -38.25 16.69
N VAL A 41 18.21 -39.28 17.40
CA VAL A 41 19.18 -40.24 16.87
C VAL A 41 18.35 -41.42 16.37
N PRO A 42 18.37 -41.77 15.07
CA PRO A 42 17.79 -43.05 14.65
C PRO A 42 18.64 -44.15 15.29
N SER A 43 18.09 -44.80 16.32
CA SER A 43 18.74 -45.93 16.98
C SER A 43 18.91 -47.06 15.97
N ALA A 44 20.17 -47.37 15.65
CA ALA A 44 20.58 -48.69 15.20
C ALA A 44 21.65 -49.14 16.20
N ASP A 45 21.24 -50.04 17.09
CA ASP A 45 22.01 -50.92 17.97
C ASP A 45 23.44 -50.54 18.41
N GLY A 46 23.62 -50.49 19.73
CA GLY A 46 24.89 -50.84 20.38
C GLY A 46 25.60 -49.69 21.10
N ASP A 47 25.52 -49.73 22.44
CA ASP A 47 26.50 -49.20 23.41
C ASP A 47 27.33 -47.99 23.00
N SER A 48 26.78 -46.80 23.26
CA SER A 48 27.58 -45.60 23.45
C SER A 48 27.00 -44.86 24.64
N GLU A 49 27.73 -44.87 25.76
CA GLU A 49 27.51 -43.93 26.86
C GLU A 49 27.68 -42.52 26.27
N GLY A 50 26.57 -41.93 25.85
CA GLY A 50 26.53 -40.58 25.31
C GLY A 50 26.99 -39.61 26.38
N ILE A 51 28.16 -39.01 26.17
CA ILE A 51 28.61 -37.84 26.92
C ILE A 51 27.56 -36.74 26.67
N VAL A 52 26.62 -36.60 27.59
CA VAL A 52 25.72 -35.44 27.67
C VAL A 52 26.53 -34.28 28.23
N GLY A 53 27.45 -33.76 27.42
CA GLY A 53 28.03 -32.46 27.66
C GLY A 53 26.97 -31.43 27.29
N SER A 54 26.36 -30.78 28.29
CA SER A 54 25.52 -29.61 28.06
C SER A 54 26.38 -28.54 27.38
N VAL A 55 26.27 -28.40 26.07
CA VAL A 55 26.97 -27.33 25.35
C VAL A 55 26.18 -26.05 25.59
N SER A 56 26.76 -25.14 26.36
CA SER A 56 26.19 -23.81 26.58
C SER A 56 26.24 -23.04 25.26
N VAL A 57 25.08 -22.90 24.62
CA VAL A 57 24.94 -22.15 23.38
C VAL A 57 24.80 -20.67 23.72
N ASP A 58 25.68 -19.83 23.18
CA ASP A 58 25.57 -18.37 23.30
C ASP A 58 24.43 -17.87 22.40
N LEU A 59 23.35 -17.42 23.03
CA LEU A 59 22.17 -16.88 22.36
C LEU A 59 22.20 -15.35 22.22
N GLY A 60 23.22 -14.66 22.76
CA GLY A 60 23.32 -13.19 22.70
C GLY A 60 23.16 -12.61 21.28
N PRO A 61 23.79 -13.18 20.24
CA PRO A 61 23.59 -12.70 18.87
C PRO A 61 22.18 -12.91 18.30
N LEU A 62 21.40 -13.85 18.86
CA LEU A 62 20.01 -14.07 18.50
C LEU A 62 19.10 -13.09 19.24
N GLU A 63 19.37 -12.85 20.53
CA GLU A 63 18.68 -11.85 21.36
C GLU A 63 18.84 -10.44 20.75
N ASP A 64 20.06 -10.05 20.36
CA ASP A 64 20.33 -8.78 19.69
C ASP A 64 19.53 -8.61 18.38
N LYS A 65 19.35 -9.71 17.63
CA LYS A 65 18.58 -9.69 16.38
C LYS A 65 17.09 -9.58 16.64
N ILE A 66 16.58 -10.29 17.65
CA ILE A 66 15.18 -10.23 18.06
C ILE A 66 14.85 -8.82 18.54
N GLU A 67 15.70 -8.22 19.39
CA GLU A 67 15.49 -6.87 19.92
C GLU A 67 15.48 -5.81 18.80
N ARG A 68 16.41 -5.89 17.84
CA ARG A 68 16.39 -5.00 16.66
C ARG A 68 15.13 -5.20 15.82
N LEU A 69 14.66 -6.45 15.70
CA LEU A 69 13.47 -6.76 14.93
C LEU A 69 12.24 -6.17 15.61
N GLU A 70 12.10 -6.33 16.92
CA GLU A 70 11.07 -5.71 17.75
C GLU A 70 11.07 -4.18 17.64
N GLN A 71 12.24 -3.54 17.68
CA GLN A 71 12.37 -2.09 17.51
C GLN A 71 11.99 -1.61 16.10
N SER A 72 12.22 -2.43 15.07
CA SER A 72 11.90 -2.11 13.67
C SER A 72 10.48 -2.47 13.25
N MET A 73 9.78 -3.27 14.06
CA MET A 73 8.46 -3.77 13.71
C MET A 73 7.41 -2.70 13.98
N SER A 74 6.57 -2.42 12.98
CA SER A 74 5.39 -1.58 13.20
C SER A 74 4.54 -2.18 14.30
N THR A 75 4.19 -1.34 15.26
CA THR A 75 3.38 -1.72 16.40
C THR A 75 1.93 -1.86 15.97
N LYS A 76 1.13 -2.55 16.79
CA LYS A 76 -0.31 -2.61 16.60
C LYS A 76 -0.95 -1.21 16.60
N GLU A 77 -0.38 -0.27 17.34
CA GLU A 77 -0.84 1.12 17.42
C GLU A 77 -0.67 1.83 16.07
N ASP A 78 0.46 1.62 15.39
CA ASP A 78 0.72 2.20 14.06
C ASP A 78 -0.34 1.72 13.05
N LEU A 79 -0.74 0.44 13.13
CA LEU A 79 -1.79 -0.11 12.28
C LEU A 79 -3.18 0.46 12.60
N VAL A 80 -3.48 0.76 13.86
CA VAL A 80 -4.73 1.42 14.27
C VAL A 80 -4.79 2.83 13.69
N GLN A 81 -3.71 3.61 13.81
CA GLN A 81 -3.64 4.97 13.24
C GLN A 81 -3.83 4.96 11.72
N ILE A 82 -3.17 4.04 11.01
CA ILE A 82 -3.34 3.89 9.56
C ILE A 82 -4.80 3.56 9.21
N LYS A 83 -5.43 2.66 9.96
CA LYS A 83 -6.83 2.30 9.73
C LYS A 83 -7.75 3.51 9.91
N GLU A 84 -7.58 4.27 10.98
CA GLU A 84 -8.38 5.48 11.23
C GLU A 84 -8.19 6.53 10.12
N GLN A 85 -6.95 6.72 9.65
CA GLN A 85 -6.67 7.60 8.51
C GLN A 85 -7.38 7.14 7.24
N ILE A 86 -7.39 5.83 6.96
CA ILE A 86 -8.09 5.26 5.82
C ILE A 86 -9.60 5.46 5.96
N ASP A 87 -10.18 5.16 7.13
CA ASP A 87 -11.62 5.28 7.37
C ASP A 87 -12.08 6.75 7.20
N ASN A 88 -11.29 7.70 7.71
CA ASN A 88 -11.54 9.13 7.53
C ASN A 88 -11.44 9.56 6.06
N LEU A 89 -10.41 9.10 5.35
CA LEU A 89 -10.22 9.42 3.93
C LEU A 89 -11.36 8.87 3.08
N VAL A 90 -11.79 7.64 3.32
CA VAL A 90 -12.90 7.01 2.61
C VAL A 90 -14.19 7.78 2.88
N SER A 91 -14.46 8.13 4.14
CA SER A 91 -15.65 8.90 4.51
C SER A 91 -15.68 10.27 3.83
N GLU A 92 -14.56 11.00 3.83
CA GLU A 92 -14.45 12.30 3.17
C GLU A 92 -14.65 12.21 1.65
N LYS A 93 -14.09 11.16 1.02
CA LYS A 93 -14.23 10.92 -0.42
C LYS A 93 -15.66 10.59 -0.81
N ILE A 94 -16.36 9.80 0.00
CA ILE A 94 -17.78 9.48 -0.22
C ILE A 94 -18.61 10.76 -0.12
N GLN A 95 -18.44 11.54 0.94
CA GLN A 95 -19.17 12.80 1.11
C GLN A 95 -18.94 13.77 -0.05
N LYS A 96 -17.69 13.93 -0.51
CA LYS A 96 -17.39 14.77 -1.67
C LYS A 96 -18.02 14.26 -2.97
N ALA A 97 -18.10 12.95 -3.15
CA ALA A 97 -18.76 12.35 -4.30
C ALA A 97 -20.28 12.60 -4.26
N GLU A 98 -20.90 12.48 -3.09
CA GLU A 98 -22.33 12.77 -2.88
C GLU A 98 -22.65 14.24 -3.17
N GLU A 99 -21.86 15.18 -2.63
CA GLU A 99 -22.03 16.61 -2.93
C GLU A 99 -21.88 16.92 -4.43
N MET A 100 -20.92 16.27 -5.09
CA MET A 100 -20.71 16.45 -6.53
C MET A 100 -21.87 15.87 -7.34
N GLN A 101 -22.39 14.72 -6.94
CA GLN A 101 -23.55 14.09 -7.56
C GLN A 101 -24.80 14.98 -7.42
N GLU A 102 -25.03 15.55 -6.24
CA GLU A 102 -26.13 16.49 -6.02
C GLU A 102 -26.01 17.73 -6.90
N ARG A 103 -24.81 18.33 -6.97
CA ARG A 103 -24.55 19.48 -7.86
C ARG A 103 -24.77 19.13 -9.33
N ALA A 104 -24.34 17.93 -9.77
CA ALA A 104 -24.54 17.47 -11.13
C ALA A 104 -26.03 17.27 -11.45
N SER A 105 -26.80 16.70 -10.53
CA SER A 105 -28.26 16.54 -10.67
C SER A 105 -28.93 17.91 -10.82
N ASN A 106 -28.62 18.85 -9.92
CA ASN A 106 -29.18 20.20 -9.97
C ASN A 106 -28.84 20.95 -11.26
N LEU A 107 -27.64 20.73 -11.82
CA LEU A 107 -27.26 21.30 -13.12
C LEU A 107 -28.02 20.64 -14.27
N LEU A 108 -28.25 19.34 -14.20
CA LEU A 108 -29.00 18.61 -15.22
C LEU A 108 -30.47 19.05 -15.23
N ASP A 109 -31.09 19.21 -14.05
CA ASP A 109 -32.47 19.72 -13.93
C ASP A 109 -32.61 21.12 -14.54
N LYS A 110 -31.70 22.03 -14.18
CA LYS A 110 -31.65 23.37 -14.81
C LYS A 110 -31.39 23.32 -16.31
N GLY A 111 -30.57 22.37 -16.77
CA GLY A 111 -30.33 22.15 -18.19
C GLY A 111 -31.61 21.73 -18.93
N MET A 112 -32.42 20.86 -18.33
CA MET A 112 -33.71 20.47 -18.89
C MET A 112 -34.70 21.64 -18.93
N GLU A 113 -34.79 22.44 -17.86
CA GLU A 113 -35.63 23.65 -17.83
C GLU A 113 -35.23 24.65 -18.93
N LEU A 114 -33.93 24.83 -19.17
CA LEU A 114 -33.45 25.68 -20.26
C LEU A 114 -33.85 25.17 -21.64
N VAL A 115 -33.82 23.86 -21.88
CA VAL A 115 -34.26 23.26 -23.14
C VAL A 115 -35.76 23.49 -23.36
N GLU A 116 -36.57 23.36 -22.32
CA GLU A 116 -38.01 23.67 -22.39
C GLU A 116 -38.24 25.16 -22.69
N LEU A 117 -37.50 26.05 -22.02
CA LEU A 117 -37.56 27.49 -22.30
C LEU A 117 -37.13 27.82 -23.74
N GLU A 118 -36.06 27.21 -24.26
CA GLU A 118 -35.65 27.38 -25.66
C GLU A 118 -36.75 26.94 -26.63
N ALA A 119 -37.44 25.82 -26.36
CA ALA A 119 -38.55 25.35 -27.17
C ALA A 119 -39.72 26.36 -27.16
N THR A 120 -40.12 26.85 -25.98
CA THR A 120 -41.19 27.87 -25.88
C THR A 120 -40.81 29.19 -26.53
N LEU A 121 -39.54 29.61 -26.44
CA LEU A 121 -39.05 30.81 -27.12
C LEU A 121 -39.06 30.63 -28.64
N ALA A 122 -38.71 29.46 -29.15
CA ALA A 122 -38.79 29.15 -30.58
C ALA A 122 -40.24 29.20 -31.08
N GLU A 123 -41.19 28.69 -30.30
CA GLU A 123 -42.63 28.75 -30.62
C GLU A 123 -43.14 30.21 -30.63
N ILE A 124 -42.83 30.99 -29.60
CA ILE A 124 -43.18 32.42 -29.55
C ILE A 124 -42.57 33.18 -30.73
N LYS A 125 -41.31 32.90 -31.08
CA LYS A 125 -40.65 33.51 -32.23
C LYS A 125 -41.39 33.18 -33.53
N SER A 126 -41.80 31.93 -33.74
CA SER A 126 -42.58 31.52 -34.90
C SER A 126 -43.93 32.26 -34.97
N LEU A 127 -44.64 32.38 -33.84
CA LEU A 127 -45.92 33.11 -33.78
C LEU A 127 -45.76 34.61 -34.07
N LEU A 128 -44.66 35.22 -33.61
CA LEU A 128 -44.35 36.61 -33.92
C LEU A 128 -44.01 36.81 -35.40
N GLU A 129 -43.22 35.90 -35.99
CA GLU A 129 -42.91 35.93 -37.43
C GLU A 129 -44.19 35.80 -38.27
N GLU A 130 -45.10 34.88 -37.91
CA GLU A 130 -46.40 34.72 -38.58
C GLU A 130 -47.26 35.98 -38.50
N ARG A 131 -47.35 36.61 -37.32
CA ARG A 131 -48.13 37.83 -37.14
C ARG A 131 -47.57 39.02 -37.91
N ILE A 132 -46.25 39.17 -37.93
CA ILE A 132 -45.58 40.25 -38.67
C ILE A 132 -45.77 40.07 -40.18
N LEU A 133 -45.62 38.84 -40.70
CA LEU A 133 -45.87 38.55 -42.12
C LEU A 133 -47.35 38.60 -42.52
N GLY A 134 -48.27 38.25 -41.60
CA GLY A 134 -49.71 38.32 -41.81
C GLY A 134 -50.23 39.76 -41.95
N ASP A 135 -49.77 40.67 -41.08
CA ASP A 135 -50.14 42.10 -41.15
C ASP A 135 -49.62 42.77 -42.45
N ASP A 136 -48.45 42.36 -42.95
CA ASP A 136 -47.89 42.88 -44.21
C ASP A 136 -48.67 42.41 -45.47
N ALA A 137 -49.38 41.28 -45.38
CA ALA A 137 -50.20 40.75 -46.47
C ALA A 137 -51.59 41.42 -46.51
N GLU A 138 -52.17 41.76 -45.36
CA GLU A 138 -53.43 42.51 -45.29
C GLU A 138 -53.25 43.98 -45.72
N ALA A 139 -52.12 44.62 -45.39
CA ALA A 139 -51.84 46.01 -45.77
C ALA A 139 -51.58 46.26 -47.27
N LYS A 140 -51.36 45.20 -48.07
CA LYS A 140 -51.15 45.29 -49.53
C LYS A 140 -52.37 44.84 -50.35
N GLY A 141 -53.47 44.49 -49.68
CA GLY A 141 -54.70 43.95 -50.28
C GLY A 141 -55.86 44.93 -50.48
N GLU A 142 -55.73 46.20 -50.12
CA GLU A 142 -56.72 47.27 -50.41
C GLU A 142 -56.26 48.21 -51.55
#